data_AF-A0A935RBU9-F1
#
_entry.id   AF-A0A935RBU9-F1
#
_cell.length_a   1.000
_cell.length_b   1.000
_cell.length_c   1.000
_cell.angle_alpha   90.00
_cell.angle_beta   90.00
_cell.angle_gamma   90.00
#
_symmetry.space_group_name_H-M   'P 1'
#
loop_
_entity.id
_entity.type
_entity.pdbx_description
1 polymer ?
#
loop_
_entity_poly.entity_id
_entity_poly.type
_entity_poly.pdbx_seq_one_letter_code
_entity_poly.pdbx_strand_id
1 'polypeptide(L)'
;MIRLRTAGLVAATWLVAGLGFYELTAKSPALTGSTMPGWWATARAEKVVRWQPPTGVLLLDKLLHEGQEAACFYATLAGYRPRHGARQLR
;
A
#
# COMPACT_ATOMS: atom_id res chain seq x y z
N MET A 1 -0.14 -23.92 -24.11
CA MET A 1 0.42 -22.60 -23.73
C MET A 1 -0.63 -21.50 -23.56
N ILE A 2 -1.63 -21.37 -24.46
CA ILE A 2 -2.66 -20.31 -24.37
C ILE A 2 -3.47 -20.35 -23.07
N ARG A 3 -3.92 -21.54 -22.63
CA ARG A 3 -4.72 -21.69 -21.39
C ARG A 3 -3.99 -21.23 -20.12
N LEU A 4 -2.68 -21.42 -20.05
CA LEU A 4 -1.87 -21.01 -18.89
C LEU A 4 -1.72 -19.48 -18.83
N ARG A 5 -1.55 -18.83 -19.99
CA ARG A 5 -1.52 -17.37 -20.10
C ARG A 5 -2.86 -16.75 -19.72
N THR A 6 -3.97 -17.32 -20.19
CA THR A 6 -5.32 -16.85 -19.84
C THR A 6 -5.59 -17.00 -18.34
N ALA A 7 -5.23 -18.15 -17.74
CA ALA A 7 -5.36 -18.34 -16.29
C ALA A 7 -4.54 -17.33 -15.50
N GLY A 8 -3.29 -17.07 -15.92
CA GLY A 8 -2.44 -16.06 -15.31
C GLY A 8 -3.02 -14.64 -15.38
N LEU A 9 -3.58 -14.26 -16.53
CA LEU A 9 -4.24 -12.96 -16.70
C LEU A 9 -5.49 -12.83 -15.82
N VAL A 10 -6.33 -13.86 -15.77
CA VAL A 10 -7.53 -13.86 -14.91
C VAL A 10 -7.14 -13.74 -13.43
N ALA A 11 -6.14 -14.49 -12.98
CA ALA A 11 -5.64 -14.40 -11.60
C ALA A 11 -5.08 -13.01 -11.29
N ALA A 12 -4.29 -12.42 -12.20
CA ALA A 12 -3.76 -11.06 -12.04
C ALA A 12 -4.90 -10.02 -11.95
N THR A 13 -5.93 -10.12 -12.80
CA THR A 13 -7.08 -9.23 -12.76
C THR A 13 -7.83 -9.32 -11.43
N TRP A 14 -8.10 -10.53 -10.93
CA TRP A 14 -8.75 -10.70 -9.63
C TRP A 14 -7.91 -10.16 -8.48
N LEU A 15 -6.59 -10.32 -8.55
CA LEU A 15 -5.66 -9.81 -7.55
C LEU A 15 -5.64 -8.27 -7.54
N VAL A 16 -5.63 -7.64 -8.72
CA VAL A 16 -5.74 -6.17 -8.85
C VAL A 16 -7.09 -5.67 -8.35
N ALA A 17 -8.18 -6.33 -8.70
CA ALA A 17 -9.52 -5.97 -8.22
C ALA A 17 -9.65 -6.09 -6.70
N GLY A 18 -9.12 -7.17 -6.12
CA GLY A 18 -9.08 -7.39 -4.68
C GLY A 18 -8.26 -6.33 -3.95
N LEU A 19 -7.08 -5.97 -4.49
CA LEU A 19 -6.26 -4.87 -3.96
C LEU A 19 -6.99 -3.52 -4.03
N GLY A 20 -7.64 -3.21 -5.16
CA GLY A 20 -8.41 -1.98 -5.31
C GLY A 20 -9.58 -1.89 -4.32
N PHE A 21 -10.29 -3.00 -4.10
CA PHE A 21 -11.36 -3.06 -3.10
C PHE A 21 -10.84 -2.89 -1.67
N TYR A 22 -9.69 -3.52 -1.35
CA TYR A 22 -9.03 -3.34 -0.06
C TYR A 22 -8.60 -1.89 0.15
N GLU A 23 -7.94 -1.25 -0.82
CA GLU A 23 -7.54 0.15 -0.71
C GLU A 23 -8.75 1.06 -0.51
N LEU A 24 -9.81 0.87 -1.29
CA LEU A 24 -11.06 1.65 -1.14
C LEU A 24 -11.63 1.53 0.27
N THR A 25 -11.74 0.31 0.80
CA THR A 25 -12.37 0.07 2.11
C THR A 25 -11.48 0.46 3.29
N ALA A 26 -10.16 0.25 3.17
CA ALA A 26 -9.21 0.62 4.21
C ALA A 26 -8.95 2.13 4.29
N LYS A 27 -8.93 2.82 3.13
CA LYS A 27 -8.63 4.25 3.05
C LYS A 27 -9.87 5.14 3.11
N SER A 28 -11.08 4.60 2.87
CA SER A 28 -12.34 5.35 2.89
C SER A 28 -13.33 4.83 3.95
N PRO A 29 -13.07 5.03 5.26
CA PRO A 29 -13.99 4.60 6.32
C PRO A 29 -15.38 5.25 6.23
N ALA A 30 -15.50 6.38 5.51
CA ALA A 30 -16.80 7.00 5.22
C ALA A 30 -17.71 6.13 4.34
N LEU A 31 -17.15 5.29 3.46
CA LEU A 31 -17.94 4.44 2.55
C LEU A 31 -18.53 3.21 3.26
N THR A 32 -17.94 2.79 4.37
CA THR A 32 -18.33 1.57 5.13
C THR A 32 -19.13 1.88 6.39
N GLY A 33 -19.41 3.16 6.66
CA GLY A 33 -20.18 3.62 7.83
C GLY A 33 -19.50 3.35 9.18
N SER A 34 -18.28 2.81 9.18
CA SER A 34 -17.52 2.44 10.37
C SER A 34 -16.02 2.44 10.06
N THR A 35 -15.20 2.70 11.07
CA THR A 35 -13.75 2.65 10.89
C THR A 35 -13.24 1.22 11.01
N MET A 36 -12.49 0.76 10.01
CA MET A 36 -11.88 -0.57 10.07
C MET A 36 -10.75 -0.64 11.11
N PRO A 37 -10.48 -1.81 11.71
CA PRO A 37 -9.31 -1.99 12.56
C PRO A 37 -8.03 -1.55 11.84
N GLY A 38 -7.21 -0.73 12.51
CA GLY A 38 -5.97 -0.21 11.94
C GLY A 38 -6.13 1.02 11.05
N TRP A 39 -7.34 1.55 10.83
CA TRP A 39 -7.56 2.74 9.98
C TRP A 39 -6.66 3.93 10.34
N TRP A 40 -6.44 4.16 11.64
CA TRP A 40 -5.62 5.27 12.13
C TRP A 40 -4.14 5.10 11.76
N ALA A 41 -3.66 3.84 11.73
CA ALA A 41 -2.30 3.52 11.34
C ALA A 41 -2.13 3.68 9.82
N THR A 42 -3.15 3.30 9.03
CA THR A 42 -3.19 3.54 7.58
C THR A 42 -3.20 5.05 7.28
N ALA A 43 -4.10 5.80 7.89
CA ALA A 43 -4.20 7.25 7.71
C ALA A 43 -2.92 7.99 8.17
N ARG A 44 -2.20 7.43 9.15
CA ARG A 44 -0.89 7.94 9.55
C ARG A 44 0.18 7.62 8.52
N ALA A 45 0.23 6.39 8.00
CA ALA A 45 1.20 5.98 7.00
C ALA A 45 1.11 6.86 5.74
N GLU A 46 -0.10 7.11 5.24
CA GLU A 46 -0.34 8.02 4.09
C GLU A 46 0.16 9.45 4.32
N LYS A 47 0.00 9.96 5.54
CA LYS A 47 0.46 11.32 5.88
C LYS A 47 1.98 11.41 6.02
N VAL A 48 2.62 10.33 6.41
CA VAL A 48 4.07 10.29 6.71
C VAL A 48 4.88 9.95 5.47
N VAL A 49 4.41 8.98 4.66
CA VAL A 49 5.11 8.51 3.48
C VAL A 49 4.70 9.37 2.30
N ARG A 50 5.62 10.22 1.84
CA ARG A 50 5.38 11.07 0.68
C ARG A 50 5.66 10.31 -0.61
N TRP A 51 4.82 10.54 -1.62
CA TRP A 51 5.12 10.09 -2.98
C TRP A 51 6.39 10.76 -3.50
N GLN A 52 7.42 9.97 -3.79
CA GLN A 52 8.65 10.40 -4.44
C GLN A 52 9.06 9.28 -5.39
N PRO A 53 8.97 9.47 -6.72
CA PRO A 53 9.28 8.42 -7.69
C PRO A 53 10.80 8.35 -7.95
N PRO A 54 11.54 7.34 -7.43
CA PRO A 54 12.98 7.26 -7.61
C PRO A 54 13.42 6.77 -9.00
N THR A 55 12.59 5.98 -9.69
CA THR A 55 12.99 5.33 -10.95
C THR A 55 12.33 5.94 -12.18
N GLY A 56 11.19 6.62 -12.02
CA GLY A 56 10.36 7.10 -13.13
C GLY A 56 9.49 6.01 -13.76
N VAL A 57 9.64 4.75 -13.34
CA VAL A 57 8.80 3.63 -13.79
C VAL A 57 7.60 3.53 -12.85
N LEU A 58 6.44 4.03 -13.30
CA LEU A 58 5.23 4.18 -12.49
C LEU A 58 4.90 2.95 -11.63
N LEU A 59 4.90 1.76 -12.22
CA LEU A 59 4.56 0.51 -11.51
C LEU A 59 5.56 0.20 -10.39
N LEU A 60 6.85 0.40 -10.66
CA LEU A 60 7.91 0.14 -9.69
C LEU A 60 7.89 1.20 -8.57
N ASP A 61 7.74 2.46 -8.92
CA ASP A 61 7.64 3.55 -7.95
C ASP A 61 6.41 3.40 -7.06
N LYS A 62 5.28 2.93 -7.62
CA LYS A 62 4.05 2.63 -6.86
C LYS A 62 4.27 1.48 -5.89
N LEU A 63 4.89 0.39 -6.35
CA LEU A 63 5.22 -0.74 -5.48
C LEU A 63 6.14 -0.32 -4.32
N LEU A 64 7.16 0.48 -4.59
CA LEU A 64 8.08 0.99 -3.57
C LEU A 64 7.37 1.89 -2.56
N HIS A 65 6.51 2.79 -3.03
CA HIS A 65 5.74 3.68 -2.18
C HIS A 65 4.75 2.91 -1.28
N GLU A 66 3.95 2.01 -1.84
CA GLU A 66 3.04 1.16 -1.06
C GLU A 66 3.81 0.28 -0.06
N GLY A 67 5.00 -0.19 -0.42
CA GLY A 67 5.89 -0.92 0.49
C GLY A 67 6.35 -0.08 1.68
N GLN A 68 6.64 1.21 1.47
CA GLN A 68 6.98 2.15 2.55
C GLN A 68 5.77 2.45 3.44
N GLU A 69 4.58 2.63 2.86
CA GLU A 69 3.33 2.79 3.61
C GLU A 69 3.06 1.56 4.49
N ALA A 70 3.19 0.36 3.92
CA ALA A 70 3.03 -0.89 4.65
C ALA A 70 4.04 -1.02 5.81
N ALA A 71 5.32 -0.70 5.57
CA ALA A 71 6.33 -0.72 6.62
C ALA A 71 5.99 0.26 7.77
N CYS A 72 5.50 1.47 7.43
CA CYS A 72 5.06 2.45 8.42
C CYS A 72 3.84 1.97 9.21
N PHE A 73 2.86 1.36 8.53
CA PHE A 73 1.67 0.77 9.13
C PHE A 73 2.04 -0.31 10.15
N TYR A 74 2.86 -1.29 9.76
CA TYR A 74 3.24 -2.38 10.66
C TYR A 74 4.13 -1.90 11.82
N ALA A 75 5.04 -0.95 11.58
CA ALA A 75 5.81 -0.33 12.67
C ALA A 75 4.88 0.36 13.68
N THR A 76 3.86 1.06 13.18
CA THR A 76 2.85 1.74 13.99
C THR A 76 2.03 0.75 14.84
N LEU A 77 1.59 -0.38 14.25
CA LEU A 77 0.88 -1.43 14.98
C LEU A 77 1.75 -2.14 16.03
N ALA A 78 3.03 -2.36 15.72
CA ALA A 78 3.96 -3.01 16.63
C ALA A 78 4.49 -2.07 17.74
N GLY A 79 3.99 -0.83 17.82
CA GLY A 79 4.45 0.16 18.80
C GLY A 79 5.86 0.71 18.52
N TYR A 80 6.46 0.35 17.38
CA TYR A 80 7.73 0.91 16.93
C TYR A 80 7.51 2.35 16.47
N ARG A 81 8.10 3.31 17.19
CA ARG A 81 8.27 4.67 16.69
C ARG A 81 9.43 4.67 15.70
N PRO A 82 9.20 4.90 14.39
CA PRO A 82 10.32 5.07 13.47
C PRO A 82 11.16 6.25 13.96
N ARG A 83 12.45 6.01 14.20
CA ARG A 83 13.42 7.09 14.42
C ARG A 83 13.37 7.97 13.17
N HIS A 84 12.92 9.21 13.32
CA HIS A 84 13.08 10.23 12.29
C HIS A 84 14.56 10.22 11.84
N GLY A 85 14.80 9.94 10.55
CA GLY A 85 16.15 9.98 9.98
C GLY A 85 16.64 8.66 9.39
N ALA A 86 15.82 7.91 8.66
CA ALA A 86 16.37 7.04 7.63
C ALA A 86 17.06 7.94 6.60
N ARG A 87 18.39 8.02 6.73
CA ARG A 87 19.32 8.64 5.77
C ARG A 87 18.80 8.42 4.36
N GLN A 88 18.61 9.51 3.63
CA GLN A 88 18.67 9.48 2.17
C GLN A 88 20.01 8.83 1.81
N LEU A 89 19.96 7.57 1.37
CA LEU A 89 21.07 6.95 0.67
C LEU A 89 21.17 7.70 -0.66
N ARG A 90 22.13 8.63 -0.71
CA ARG A 90 22.69 9.16 -1.95
C ARG A 90 23.50 8.07 -2.65
#